data_AF-A0A2J7RFQ5-F1
#
_entry.id   AF-A0A2J7RFQ5-F1
#
_cell.length_a   1.000
_cell.length_b   1.000
_cell.length_c   1.000
_cell.angle_alpha   90.00
_cell.angle_beta   90.00
_cell.angle_gamma   90.00
#
_symmetry.space_group_name_H-M   'P 1'
#
loop_
_entity.id
_entity.type
_entity.pdbx_description
1 polymer ?
#
loop_
_entity_poly.entity_id
_entity_poly.type
_entity_poly.pdbx_seq_one_letter_code
_entity_poly.pdbx_strand_id
1 'polypeptide(L)'
;MAFDILIRPVRWQFKQIYTYGKLIKIHFNCLGCNSVVGKQFLVTDSGRIRYGTNPQNGYWTLTSAVLGLGVGLGYWFQSDNLRNLNFLPVIEAAKPVDQNVEAVGSSDKVGLRSRHNFIADVVETVAPSTVYIEIKDTKRLDFFTGQPASASNGSGFIVREDGLILTNAHVVIGKPHSKVQVKLFDGRTFIGVVEDVDLRSDLATIRIPCHDLPVVKLGSSRAVRPGEFVVAIGSPLALSNTVTAGVISSVNRPSKELGLKGKDMDYIQTDASITFGNSGGPLVNLDGEVIGINAMKVTAGISFAIPVDYAKNFLQKTEERRKAGGSVYPTAQRRYMGITMLTLTPQIIHELQARNHQLPVDVTHGVLVWKVVIGSPAYMGGLKPGDIVTHVNGSPVHAASNIYQALDSGQPLKMIVVRGTQRLQVNIIPEDG
;
A
#
# COMPACT_ATOMS: atom_id res chain seq x y z
N MET A 1 -38.40 -34.75 -15.64
CA MET A 1 -38.42 -33.99 -14.37
C MET A 1 -37.23 -34.46 -13.54
N ALA A 2 -36.13 -33.70 -13.55
CA ALA A 2 -34.99 -33.92 -12.67
C ALA A 2 -35.04 -32.84 -11.58
N PHE A 3 -35.02 -33.27 -10.32
CA PHE A 3 -34.90 -32.38 -9.16
C PHE A 3 -33.43 -32.39 -8.72
N ASP A 4 -32.74 -31.27 -8.94
CA ASP A 4 -31.44 -30.98 -8.34
C ASP A 4 -31.62 -30.60 -6.87
N ILE A 5 -31.01 -31.38 -5.97
CA ILE A 5 -30.87 -31.01 -4.55
C ILE A 5 -29.50 -30.33 -4.38
N LEU A 6 -29.53 -28.99 -4.30
CA LEU A 6 -28.40 -28.14 -3.93
C LEU A 6 -27.98 -28.40 -2.47
N ILE A 7 -26.85 -29.06 -2.25
CA ILE A 7 -26.19 -29.11 -0.94
C ILE A 7 -25.26 -27.89 -0.82
N ARG A 8 -25.59 -26.95 0.08
CA ARG A 8 -24.71 -25.81 0.41
C ARG A 8 -23.57 -26.27 1.34
N PRO A 9 -22.32 -25.80 1.17
CA PRO A 9 -21.22 -26.13 2.08
C PRO A 9 -21.36 -25.39 3.42
N VAL A 10 -21.36 -26.14 4.52
CA VAL A 10 -21.40 -25.61 5.89
C VAL A 10 -20.03 -25.04 6.28
N ARG A 11 -19.96 -23.77 6.69
CA ARG A 11 -18.74 -23.12 7.19
C ARG A 11 -18.63 -23.27 8.71
N TRP A 12 -17.50 -23.75 9.19
CA TRP A 12 -17.21 -23.92 10.62
C TRP A 12 -16.24 -22.84 11.10
N GLN A 13 -16.54 -22.20 12.23
CA GLN A 13 -15.66 -21.24 12.87
C GLN A 13 -15.09 -21.84 14.16
N PHE A 14 -13.78 -21.69 14.34
CA PHE A 14 -13.10 -22.03 15.58
C PHE A 14 -13.72 -21.25 16.74
N LYS A 15 -14.05 -21.97 17.83
CA LYS A 15 -14.61 -21.34 19.03
C LYS A 15 -13.59 -21.27 20.15
N GLN A 16 -13.09 -22.43 20.61
CA GLN A 16 -12.25 -22.51 21.81
C GLN A 16 -11.51 -23.85 21.91
N ILE A 17 -10.35 -23.85 22.58
CA ILE A 17 -9.59 -25.06 22.94
C ILE A 17 -9.54 -25.19 24.47
N TYR A 18 -9.71 -26.42 24.95
CA TYR A 18 -9.48 -26.80 26.34
C TYR A 18 -8.39 -27.87 26.41
N THR A 19 -7.46 -27.72 27.34
CA THR A 19 -6.37 -28.67 27.57
C THR A 19 -6.45 -29.22 29.00
N TYR A 20 -6.51 -30.54 29.12
CA TYR A 20 -6.51 -31.24 30.41
C TYR A 20 -5.42 -32.32 30.37
N GLY A 21 -4.20 -31.95 30.79
CA GLY A 21 -3.03 -32.81 30.67
C GLY A 21 -2.74 -33.19 29.21
N LYS A 22 -2.75 -34.50 28.90
CA LYS A 22 -2.51 -35.04 27.55
C LYS A 22 -3.73 -34.98 26.62
N LEU A 23 -4.88 -34.50 27.11
CA LEU A 23 -6.11 -34.41 26.33
C LEU A 23 -6.36 -32.97 25.85
N ILE A 24 -6.58 -32.82 24.55
CA ILE A 24 -6.92 -31.54 23.91
C ILE A 24 -8.33 -31.67 23.33
N LYS A 25 -9.23 -30.75 23.71
CA LYS A 25 -10.59 -30.68 23.18
C LYS A 25 -10.79 -29.36 22.43
N ILE A 26 -11.24 -29.45 21.17
CA ILE A 26 -11.44 -28.30 20.30
C ILE A 26 -12.91 -28.20 19.93
N HIS A 27 -13.52 -27.04 20.17
CA HIS A 27 -14.91 -26.78 19.82
C HIS A 27 -15.01 -25.88 18.59
N PHE A 28 -15.89 -26.25 17.67
CA PHE A 28 -16.24 -25.50 16.48
C PHE A 28 -17.73 -25.12 16.51
N ASN A 29 -18.03 -23.89 16.12
CA ASN A 29 -19.40 -23.44 15.89
C ASN A 29 -19.73 -23.54 14.40
N CYS A 30 -20.93 -24.03 14.08
CA CYS A 30 -21.45 -23.95 12.73
C CYS A 30 -21.95 -22.53 12.44
N LEU A 31 -21.45 -21.88 11.40
CA LEU A 31 -22.00 -20.61 10.94
C LEU A 31 -23.25 -20.89 10.11
N GLY A 32 -24.43 -20.63 10.69
CA GLY A 32 -25.73 -20.80 10.02
C GLY A 32 -26.62 -21.92 10.59
N CYS A 33 -26.13 -22.70 11.55
CA CYS A 33 -26.96 -23.59 12.37
C CYS A 33 -26.47 -23.47 13.83
N ASN A 34 -27.38 -23.39 14.81
CA ASN A 34 -27.06 -23.24 16.24
C ASN A 34 -26.49 -24.54 16.86
N SER A 35 -25.53 -25.17 16.19
CA SER A 35 -24.92 -26.45 16.57
C SER A 35 -23.44 -26.25 16.87
N VAL A 36 -22.98 -26.89 17.95
CA VAL A 36 -21.58 -26.91 18.38
C VAL A 36 -21.05 -28.33 18.29
N VAL A 37 -19.89 -28.52 17.65
CA VAL A 37 -19.24 -29.83 17.55
C VAL A 37 -17.89 -29.76 18.27
N GLY A 38 -17.67 -30.70 19.18
CA GLY A 38 -16.40 -30.86 19.89
C GLY A 38 -15.64 -32.08 19.39
N LYS A 39 -14.34 -31.91 19.07
CA LYS A 39 -13.41 -33.02 18.80
C LYS A 39 -12.39 -33.16 19.92
N GLN A 40 -12.06 -34.39 20.30
CA GLN A 40 -11.07 -34.71 21.34
C GLN A 40 -9.86 -35.42 20.73
N PHE A 41 -8.69 -35.04 21.22
CA PHE A 41 -7.39 -35.55 20.78
C PHE A 41 -6.58 -35.94 22.01
N LEU A 42 -5.89 -37.09 21.94
CA LEU A 42 -4.96 -37.53 22.98
C LEU A 42 -3.53 -37.46 22.45
N VAL A 43 -2.67 -36.72 23.15
CA VAL A 43 -1.26 -36.59 22.83
C VAL A 43 -0.47 -37.61 23.66
N THR A 44 0.18 -38.54 22.98
CA THR A 44 1.01 -39.57 23.62
C THR A 44 2.41 -39.03 23.94
N ASP A 45 3.15 -39.66 24.86
CA ASP A 45 4.50 -39.22 25.28
C ASP A 45 5.55 -39.22 24.15
N SER A 46 5.25 -39.86 23.02
CA SER A 46 6.06 -39.84 21.81
C SER A 46 5.70 -38.70 20.83
N GLY A 47 4.84 -37.76 21.24
CA GLY A 47 4.38 -36.65 20.41
C GLY A 47 3.35 -37.02 19.34
N ARG A 48 2.88 -38.28 19.31
CA ARG A 48 1.85 -38.74 18.37
C ARG A 48 0.44 -38.41 18.87
N ILE A 49 -0.39 -37.84 18.01
CA ILE A 49 -1.79 -37.48 18.29
C ILE A 49 -2.70 -38.65 17.88
N ARG A 50 -3.52 -39.15 18.81
CA ARG A 50 -4.54 -40.17 18.55
C ARG A 50 -5.94 -39.56 18.53
N TYR A 51 -6.75 -39.99 17.57
CA TYR A 51 -8.12 -39.50 17.33
C TYR A 51 -9.16 -40.46 17.94
N GLY A 52 -10.15 -39.93 18.65
CA GLY A 52 -11.33 -40.69 19.07
C GLY A 52 -12.57 -40.27 18.27
N THR A 53 -13.06 -41.10 17.34
CA THR A 53 -14.40 -40.98 16.76
C THR A 53 -15.39 -41.63 17.72
N ASN A 54 -16.32 -40.87 18.31
CA ASN A 54 -17.57 -41.45 18.82
C ASN A 54 -18.59 -41.41 17.68
N PRO A 55 -19.08 -42.54 17.15
CA PRO A 55 -20.09 -42.52 16.10
C PRO A 55 -21.50 -42.63 16.70
N GLN A 56 -22.41 -41.86 16.09
CA GLN A 56 -23.87 -42.03 15.96
C GLN A 56 -24.76 -41.02 16.72
N ASN A 57 -25.56 -40.33 15.91
CA ASN A 57 -26.75 -39.55 16.26
C ASN A 57 -27.87 -40.47 16.77
N GLY A 58 -28.70 -40.02 17.71
CA GLY A 58 -30.03 -40.62 17.95
C GLY A 58 -30.62 -40.41 19.34
N TYR A 59 -31.49 -39.41 19.47
CA TYR A 59 -32.64 -39.22 20.39
C TYR A 59 -32.66 -39.76 21.84
N TRP A 60 -32.87 -38.78 22.74
CA TRP A 60 -33.49 -38.72 24.07
C TRP A 60 -33.86 -39.97 24.89
N THR A 61 -33.78 -39.74 26.21
CA THR A 61 -34.33 -40.44 27.40
C THR A 61 -33.34 -41.39 28.10
N LEU A 62 -33.16 -41.39 29.42
CA LEU A 62 -33.86 -40.79 30.56
C LEU A 62 -32.89 -40.77 31.76
N THR A 63 -33.08 -39.78 32.65
CA THR A 63 -32.84 -39.82 34.11
C THR A 63 -31.42 -40.08 34.63
N SER A 64 -30.73 -39.11 35.22
CA SER A 64 -31.10 -38.43 36.47
C SER A 64 -31.42 -39.41 37.60
N ALA A 65 -30.42 -40.05 38.20
CA ALA A 65 -30.38 -40.44 39.62
C ALA A 65 -29.18 -41.37 39.87
N VAL A 66 -28.04 -40.83 40.29
CA VAL A 66 -27.41 -41.19 41.57
C VAL A 66 -26.61 -39.97 42.03
N LEU A 67 -27.33 -39.01 42.64
CA LEU A 67 -26.75 -38.21 43.71
C LEU A 67 -26.57 -39.16 44.88
N GLY A 68 -25.34 -39.37 45.33
CA GLY A 68 -25.09 -40.12 46.54
C GLY A 68 -23.66 -40.60 46.65
N LEU A 69 -22.86 -39.85 47.41
CA LEU A 69 -21.68 -40.31 48.13
C LEU A 69 -20.50 -40.69 47.19
N GLY A 70 -19.43 -39.91 47.13
CA GLY A 70 -18.57 -39.73 48.30
C GLY A 70 -17.77 -41.01 48.53
N VAL A 71 -16.50 -40.98 48.13
CA VAL A 71 -15.45 -41.93 48.53
C VAL A 71 -15.62 -43.36 48.00
N GLY A 72 -14.88 -43.75 46.96
CA GLY A 72 -14.83 -45.19 46.61
C GLY A 72 -14.19 -45.68 45.32
N LEU A 73 -13.67 -44.83 44.41
CA LEU A 73 -13.12 -45.30 43.12
C LEU A 73 -11.64 -44.98 42.89
N GLY A 74 -10.89 -44.71 43.97
CA GLY A 74 -9.43 -44.66 43.95
C GLY A 74 -8.76 -46.04 44.02
N TYR A 75 -9.51 -47.12 44.23
CA TYR A 75 -8.95 -48.44 44.58
C TYR A 75 -9.41 -49.61 43.71
N TRP A 76 -10.08 -49.36 42.57
CA TRP A 76 -10.49 -50.43 41.64
C TRP A 76 -10.03 -50.20 40.19
N PHE A 77 -8.90 -49.53 39.99
CA PHE A 77 -8.20 -49.54 38.69
C PHE A 77 -6.77 -50.07 38.82
N GLN A 78 -6.58 -50.99 39.78
CA GLN A 78 -5.40 -51.83 39.89
C GLN A 78 -5.82 -53.29 39.86
N SER A 79 -6.22 -53.77 38.68
CA SER A 79 -5.98 -55.15 38.29
C SER A 79 -6.09 -55.28 36.77
N ASP A 80 -5.11 -55.97 36.20
CA ASP A 80 -5.01 -56.34 34.81
C ASP A 80 -6.26 -57.08 34.32
N ASN A 81 -7.04 -56.48 33.41
CA ASN A 81 -7.75 -57.19 32.34
C ASN A 81 -8.51 -56.24 31.39
N LEU A 82 -7.77 -55.58 30.51
CA LEU A 82 -8.32 -55.10 29.23
C LEU A 82 -7.49 -55.63 28.05
N ARG A 83 -6.99 -56.87 28.18
CA ARG A 83 -6.60 -57.70 27.03
C ARG A 83 -7.89 -58.29 26.45
N ASN A 84 -8.39 -57.65 25.39
CA ASN A 84 -9.42 -58.10 24.43
C ASN A 84 -10.61 -57.15 24.34
N LEU A 85 -10.39 -56.03 23.62
CA LEU A 85 -11.45 -55.35 22.88
C LEU A 85 -11.00 -55.23 21.41
N ASN A 86 -11.00 -56.37 20.72
CA ASN A 86 -10.81 -56.47 19.27
C ASN A 86 -12.11 -56.08 18.54
N PHE A 87 -12.52 -54.82 18.59
CA PHE A 87 -13.71 -54.34 17.85
C PHE A 87 -13.52 -53.03 17.09
N LEU A 88 -12.29 -52.65 16.77
CA LEU A 88 -12.01 -51.56 15.84
C LEU A 88 -11.23 -52.09 14.64
N PRO A 89 -11.64 -51.79 13.40
CA PRO A 89 -10.85 -52.16 12.22
C PRO A 89 -9.50 -51.45 12.29
N VAL A 90 -8.43 -52.25 12.25
CA VAL A 90 -7.07 -51.76 12.10
C VAL A 90 -6.88 -51.43 10.63
N ILE A 91 -6.81 -50.15 10.29
CA ILE A 91 -6.28 -49.74 8.99
C ILE A 91 -4.77 -49.78 9.12
N GLU A 92 -4.11 -50.75 8.48
CA GLU A 92 -2.67 -50.71 8.27
C GLU A 92 -2.35 -49.45 7.45
N ALA A 93 -1.46 -48.60 7.98
CA ALA A 93 -0.89 -47.52 7.18
C ALA A 93 -0.20 -48.13 5.95
N ALA A 94 -0.38 -47.53 4.78
CA ALA A 94 0.27 -47.95 3.55
C ALA A 94 1.76 -48.18 3.80
N LYS A 95 2.25 -49.38 3.43
CA LYS A 95 3.68 -49.69 3.49
C LYS A 95 4.41 -48.67 2.61
N PRO A 96 5.51 -48.04 3.10
CA PRO A 96 6.29 -47.15 2.26
C PRO A 96 6.78 -47.95 1.06
N VAL A 97 6.46 -47.47 -0.14
CA VAL A 97 7.05 -47.97 -1.39
C VAL A 97 8.56 -47.80 -1.28
N ASP A 98 9.28 -48.86 -1.63
CA ASP A 98 10.73 -49.06 -1.54
C ASP A 98 11.58 -47.80 -1.30
N GLN A 99 12.16 -47.71 -0.11
CA GLN A 99 13.29 -46.83 0.17
C GLN A 99 14.58 -47.44 -0.38
N ASN A 100 14.74 -47.36 -1.70
CA ASN A 100 16.06 -47.15 -2.32
C ASN A 100 16.11 -45.73 -2.91
N VAL A 101 15.66 -44.75 -2.13
CA VAL A 101 16.16 -43.39 -2.27
C VAL A 101 17.12 -43.24 -1.11
N GLU A 102 18.41 -43.25 -1.42
CA GLU A 102 19.48 -42.89 -0.52
C GLU A 102 19.02 -41.72 0.34
N ALA A 103 19.26 -41.80 1.65
CA ALA A 103 19.06 -40.67 2.53
C ALA A 103 19.88 -39.51 1.97
N VAL A 104 19.23 -38.62 1.22
CA VAL A 104 19.82 -37.35 0.80
C VAL A 104 20.17 -36.67 2.10
N GLY A 105 21.47 -36.61 2.34
CA GLY A 105 22.03 -36.10 3.57
C GLY A 105 21.46 -34.73 3.90
N SER A 106 21.47 -34.45 5.19
CA SER A 106 21.45 -33.10 5.74
C SER A 106 22.16 -32.08 4.84
N SER A 107 21.40 -31.33 4.04
CA SER A 107 21.78 -30.01 3.55
C SER A 107 20.54 -29.11 3.56
N ASP A 108 20.66 -28.01 4.30
CA ASP A 108 19.79 -26.83 4.28
C ASP A 108 18.44 -26.92 5.00
N LYS A 109 18.49 -26.83 6.33
CA LYS A 109 17.39 -26.27 7.14
C LYS A 109 17.28 -24.75 6.92
N VAL A 110 17.06 -24.33 5.68
CA VAL A 110 16.66 -22.96 5.36
C VAL A 110 15.20 -22.84 5.83
N GLY A 111 15.00 -22.16 6.97
CA GLY A 111 13.68 -21.97 7.57
C GLY A 111 12.70 -21.27 6.61
N LEU A 112 11.39 -21.39 6.86
CA LEU A 112 10.37 -20.79 5.98
C LEU A 112 10.59 -19.28 5.75
N ARG A 113 11.14 -18.58 6.75
CA ARG A 113 11.53 -17.17 6.66
C ARG A 113 12.56 -16.91 5.56
N SER A 114 13.63 -17.69 5.50
CA SER A 114 14.69 -17.51 4.48
C SER A 114 14.29 -18.02 3.10
N ARG A 115 13.20 -18.79 2.98
CA ARG A 115 12.66 -19.23 1.68
C ARG A 115 11.63 -18.27 1.08
N HIS A 116 10.89 -17.51 1.90
CA HIS A 116 9.72 -16.75 1.44
C HIS A 116 9.77 -15.25 1.76
N ASN A 117 10.87 -14.74 2.32
CA ASN A 117 11.05 -13.30 2.59
C ASN A 117 11.51 -12.50 1.35
N PHE A 118 11.03 -12.84 0.17
CA PHE A 118 11.41 -12.17 -1.08
C PHE A 118 11.16 -10.65 -1.05
N ILE A 119 10.15 -10.18 -0.31
CA ILE A 119 9.92 -8.73 -0.10
C ILE A 119 11.08 -8.07 0.65
N ALA A 120 11.63 -8.75 1.67
CA ALA A 120 12.75 -8.21 2.44
C ALA A 120 14.01 -8.13 1.58
N ASP A 121 14.25 -9.14 0.74
CA ASP A 121 15.41 -9.19 -0.15
C ASP A 121 15.40 -8.05 -1.18
N VAL A 122 14.20 -7.76 -1.75
CA VAL A 122 13.99 -6.61 -2.64
C VAL A 122 14.25 -5.28 -1.93
N VAL A 123 13.74 -5.14 -0.71
CA VAL A 123 13.94 -3.92 0.09
C VAL A 123 15.41 -3.71 0.42
N GLU A 124 16.12 -4.76 0.82
CA GLU A 124 17.56 -4.71 1.12
C GLU A 124 18.37 -4.27 -0.11
N THR A 125 17.99 -4.74 -1.29
CA THR A 125 18.64 -4.39 -2.56
C THR A 125 18.40 -2.93 -2.96
N VAL A 126 17.17 -2.43 -2.80
CA VAL A 126 16.77 -1.11 -3.35
C VAL A 126 16.92 0.03 -2.34
N ALA A 127 16.80 -0.23 -1.05
CA ALA A 127 16.82 0.81 -0.01
C ALA A 127 18.06 1.73 -0.05
N PRO A 128 19.29 1.26 -0.31
CA PRO A 128 20.48 2.12 -0.42
C PRO A 128 20.35 3.22 -1.47
N SER A 129 19.64 2.95 -2.57
CA SER A 129 19.41 3.88 -3.67
C SER A 129 18.21 4.81 -3.45
N THR A 130 17.44 4.61 -2.38
CA THR A 130 16.23 5.40 -2.08
C THR A 130 16.55 6.54 -1.11
N VAL A 131 16.06 7.74 -1.42
CA VAL A 131 16.39 8.98 -0.68
C VAL A 131 15.16 9.67 -0.13
N TYR A 132 15.33 10.40 0.98
CA TYR A 132 14.32 11.31 1.51
C TYR A 132 14.53 12.68 0.91
N ILE A 133 13.44 13.32 0.47
CA ILE A 133 13.46 14.67 -0.07
C ILE A 133 12.61 15.55 0.84
N GLU A 134 13.19 16.65 1.28
CA GLU A 134 12.53 17.64 2.10
C GLU A 134 12.70 19.03 1.49
N ILE A 135 11.60 19.77 1.42
CA ILE A 135 11.56 21.15 0.96
C ILE A 135 11.43 22.03 2.19
N LYS A 136 12.49 22.79 2.50
CA LYS A 136 12.52 23.69 3.65
C LYS A 136 12.19 25.12 3.25
N ASP A 137 11.22 25.72 3.95
CA ASP A 137 10.83 27.13 3.79
C ASP A 137 11.80 28.01 4.58
N THR A 138 12.64 28.76 3.88
CA THR A 138 13.64 29.62 4.52
C THR A 138 13.05 30.86 5.21
N LYS A 139 11.79 31.22 4.91
CA LYS A 139 11.09 32.37 5.51
C LYS A 139 10.28 31.99 6.76
N ARG A 140 9.95 30.72 6.92
CA ARG A 140 9.19 30.22 8.07
C ARG A 140 10.12 29.41 8.97
N LEU A 141 10.38 29.92 10.18
CA LEU A 141 11.11 29.18 11.18
C LEU A 141 10.14 28.36 12.04
N ASP A 142 10.53 27.13 12.34
CA ASP A 142 9.87 26.31 13.34
C ASP A 142 10.06 26.93 14.73
N PHE A 143 8.96 27.06 15.48
CA PHE A 143 8.91 27.82 16.72
C PHE A 143 9.78 27.22 17.83
N PHE A 144 10.00 25.91 17.81
CA PHE A 144 10.74 25.19 18.85
C PHE A 144 12.22 25.03 18.50
N THR A 145 12.54 24.81 17.22
CA THR A 145 13.90 24.51 16.77
C THR A 145 14.63 25.72 16.17
N GLY A 146 13.91 26.79 15.82
CA GLY A 146 14.48 27.95 15.11
C GLY A 146 15.02 27.63 13.71
N GLN A 147 14.71 26.43 13.17
CA GLN A 147 15.14 25.97 11.85
C GLN A 147 14.07 26.26 10.80
N PRO A 148 14.44 26.38 9.51
CA PRO A 148 13.47 26.44 8.41
C PRO A 148 12.45 25.29 8.47
N ALA A 149 11.16 25.65 8.49
CA ALA A 149 10.05 24.71 8.61
C ALA A 149 9.91 23.87 7.34
N SER A 150 9.54 22.60 7.51
CA SER A 150 9.28 21.68 6.39
C SER A 150 8.00 22.09 5.66
N ALA A 151 8.12 22.44 4.38
CA ALA A 151 7.00 22.84 3.53
C ALA A 151 6.42 21.64 2.76
N SER A 152 7.29 20.75 2.29
CA SER A 152 6.92 19.53 1.60
C SER A 152 7.95 18.44 1.89
N ASN A 153 7.53 17.20 1.79
CA ASN A 153 8.41 16.04 1.90
C ASN A 153 7.93 14.94 0.95
N GLY A 154 8.84 14.04 0.66
CA GLY A 154 8.61 12.87 -0.17
C GLY A 154 9.85 12.00 -0.24
N SER A 155 9.83 11.09 -1.19
CA SER A 155 10.94 10.19 -1.51
C SER A 155 11.41 10.40 -2.93
N GLY A 156 12.59 9.87 -3.23
CA GLY A 156 13.13 9.76 -4.57
C GLY A 156 14.08 8.57 -4.64
N PHE A 157 14.69 8.35 -5.80
CA PHE A 157 15.70 7.31 -5.95
C PHE A 157 16.79 7.73 -6.92
N ILE A 158 17.99 7.23 -6.68
CA ILE A 158 19.20 7.56 -7.42
C ILE A 158 19.21 6.73 -8.72
N VAL A 159 19.28 7.41 -9.86
CA VAL A 159 19.28 6.81 -11.20
C VAL A 159 20.63 6.89 -11.89
N ARG A 160 21.59 7.66 -11.34
CA ARG A 160 22.98 7.71 -11.80
C ARG A 160 23.94 7.90 -10.62
N GLU A 161 25.12 7.31 -10.74
CA GLU A 161 26.15 7.31 -9.69
C GLU A 161 26.69 8.71 -9.39
N ASP A 162 26.54 9.66 -10.32
CA ASP A 162 26.93 11.07 -10.21
C ASP A 162 25.91 11.94 -9.42
N GLY A 163 24.96 11.32 -8.71
CA GLY A 163 24.01 12.05 -7.85
C GLY A 163 22.74 12.52 -8.55
N LEU A 164 22.35 11.89 -9.67
CA LEU A 164 21.06 12.19 -10.29
C LEU A 164 19.95 11.39 -9.60
N ILE A 165 18.94 12.10 -9.14
CA ILE A 165 17.80 11.56 -8.41
C ILE A 165 16.54 11.84 -9.20
N LEU A 166 15.68 10.83 -9.31
CA LEU A 166 14.33 10.97 -9.87
C LEU A 166 13.30 11.00 -8.73
N THR A 167 12.30 11.86 -8.87
CA THR A 167 11.16 11.99 -7.95
C THR A 167 9.93 12.53 -8.69
N ASN A 168 8.84 12.79 -7.98
CA ASN A 168 7.71 13.50 -8.55
C ASN A 168 7.92 15.02 -8.58
N ALA A 169 7.31 15.66 -9.57
CA ALA A 169 7.32 17.11 -9.68
C ALA A 169 6.66 17.76 -8.46
N HIS A 170 5.50 17.24 -8.01
CA HIS A 170 4.79 17.81 -6.85
C HIS A 170 5.57 17.71 -5.52
N VAL A 171 6.59 16.85 -5.41
CA VAL A 171 7.44 16.77 -4.21
C VAL A 171 8.35 18.00 -4.14
N VAL A 172 8.89 18.42 -5.28
CA VAL A 172 9.89 19.50 -5.38
C VAL A 172 9.30 20.86 -5.68
N ILE A 173 8.07 20.91 -6.18
CA ILE A 173 7.35 22.17 -6.40
C ILE A 173 6.85 22.67 -5.05
N GLY A 174 7.67 23.52 -4.45
CA GLY A 174 7.36 24.27 -3.24
C GLY A 174 7.71 25.73 -3.44
N LYS A 175 7.16 26.55 -2.53
CA LYS A 175 7.21 28.01 -2.47
C LYS A 175 8.47 28.70 -3.06
N PRO A 176 8.34 29.95 -3.51
CA PRO A 176 9.50 30.81 -3.75
C PRO A 176 10.42 30.82 -2.52
N HIS A 177 11.74 30.72 -2.74
CA HIS A 177 12.78 30.67 -1.70
C HIS A 177 12.84 29.39 -0.84
N SER A 178 12.37 28.26 -1.37
CA SER A 178 12.57 26.96 -0.71
C SER A 178 13.92 26.34 -1.07
N LYS A 179 14.52 25.60 -0.12
CA LYS A 179 15.73 24.78 -0.36
C LYS A 179 15.35 23.31 -0.37
N VAL A 180 15.81 22.58 -1.39
CA VAL A 180 15.68 21.12 -1.44
C VAL A 180 16.81 20.50 -0.64
N GLN A 181 16.45 19.70 0.36
CA GLN A 181 17.37 18.90 1.15
C GLN A 181 17.12 17.42 0.85
N VAL A 182 18.19 16.71 0.52
CA VAL A 182 18.17 15.29 0.21
C VAL A 182 18.93 14.54 1.28
N LYS A 183 18.32 13.51 1.88
CA LYS A 183 18.97 12.64 2.87
C LYS A 183 19.09 11.22 2.30
N LEU A 184 20.32 10.72 2.24
CA LEU A 184 20.65 9.39 1.73
C LEU A 184 20.37 8.30 2.76
N PHE A 185 20.35 7.04 2.33
CA PHE A 185 20.15 5.87 3.19
C PHE A 185 21.15 5.77 4.37
N ASP A 186 22.37 6.24 4.18
CA ASP A 186 23.44 6.24 5.20
C ASP A 186 23.37 7.42 6.18
N GLY A 187 22.39 8.32 6.02
CA GLY A 187 22.18 9.48 6.88
C GLY A 187 22.87 10.76 6.42
N ARG A 188 23.75 10.71 5.41
CA ARG A 188 24.32 11.92 4.81
C ARG A 188 23.22 12.78 4.21
N THR A 189 23.40 14.10 4.32
CA THR A 189 22.41 15.07 3.87
C THR A 189 23.06 16.11 2.96
N PHE A 190 22.44 16.37 1.81
CA PHE A 190 22.94 17.25 0.77
C PHE A 190 21.90 18.32 0.41
N ILE A 191 22.36 19.46 -0.06
CA ILE A 191 21.49 20.42 -0.74
C ILE A 191 21.32 19.95 -2.19
N GLY A 192 20.08 19.73 -2.59
CA GLY A 192 19.72 19.33 -3.94
C GLY A 192 19.42 20.53 -4.82
N VAL A 193 19.84 20.46 -6.08
CA VAL A 193 19.44 21.39 -7.14
C VAL A 193 18.47 20.67 -8.04
N VAL A 194 17.25 21.17 -8.18
CA VAL A 194 16.31 20.61 -9.16
C VAL A 194 16.83 21.01 -10.54
N GLU A 195 17.05 20.04 -11.43
CA GLU A 195 17.60 20.29 -12.77
C GLU A 195 16.51 20.37 -13.83
N ASP A 196 15.49 19.51 -13.75
CA ASP A 196 14.39 19.44 -14.73
C ASP A 196 13.07 19.09 -14.04
N VAL A 197 11.96 19.61 -14.58
CA VAL A 197 10.61 19.36 -14.09
C VAL A 197 9.65 19.20 -15.27
N ASP A 198 8.88 18.12 -15.29
CA ASP A 198 7.73 17.91 -16.17
C ASP A 198 6.45 17.76 -15.34
N LEU A 199 5.65 18.83 -15.32
CA LEU A 199 4.36 18.86 -14.62
C LEU A 199 3.31 17.95 -15.26
N ARG A 200 3.43 17.71 -16.57
CA ARG A 200 2.48 16.87 -17.32
C ARG A 200 2.66 15.43 -16.89
N SER A 201 3.88 14.91 -16.85
CA SER A 201 4.13 13.56 -16.34
C SER A 201 4.26 13.49 -14.82
N ASP A 202 4.34 14.64 -14.11
CA ASP A 202 4.62 14.72 -12.68
C ASP A 202 5.97 14.08 -12.30
N LEU A 203 7.01 14.40 -13.08
CA LEU A 203 8.38 13.93 -12.87
C LEU A 203 9.33 15.11 -12.68
N ALA A 204 10.35 14.93 -11.85
CA ALA A 204 11.42 15.90 -11.69
C ALA A 204 12.75 15.20 -11.39
N THR A 205 13.85 15.84 -11.80
CA THR A 205 15.19 15.41 -11.41
C THR A 205 15.84 16.38 -10.43
N ILE A 206 16.49 15.83 -9.42
CA ILE A 206 17.35 16.56 -8.48
C ILE A 206 18.79 16.09 -8.65
N ARG A 207 19.73 17.02 -8.56
CA ARG A 207 21.16 16.78 -8.50
C ARG A 207 21.69 17.05 -7.10
N ILE A 208 22.51 16.14 -6.59
CA ILE A 208 23.33 16.36 -5.40
C ILE A 208 24.82 16.27 -5.76
N PRO A 209 25.71 17.00 -5.05
CA PRO A 209 27.15 16.95 -5.29
C PRO A 209 27.77 15.74 -4.60
N CYS A 210 27.47 14.53 -5.09
CA CYS A 210 28.02 13.28 -4.58
C CYS A 210 28.17 12.24 -5.71
N HIS A 211 29.25 11.46 -5.67
CA HIS A 211 29.58 10.44 -6.65
C HIS A 211 29.61 9.04 -6.00
N ASP A 212 29.75 8.00 -6.82
CA ASP A 212 29.84 6.59 -6.40
C ASP A 212 28.64 6.14 -5.57
N LEU A 213 27.45 6.64 -5.92
CA LEU A 213 26.22 6.34 -5.23
C LEU A 213 25.57 5.03 -5.72
N PRO A 214 24.90 4.26 -4.84
CA PRO A 214 24.12 3.10 -5.26
C PRO A 214 22.97 3.54 -6.17
N VAL A 215 22.88 2.94 -7.35
CA VAL A 215 21.85 3.23 -8.36
C VAL A 215 20.80 2.13 -8.40
N VAL A 216 19.54 2.52 -8.61
CA VAL A 216 18.48 1.55 -8.89
C VAL A 216 18.43 1.23 -10.39
N LYS A 217 18.10 -0.01 -10.72
CA LYS A 217 17.87 -0.42 -12.12
C LYS A 217 16.46 -0.01 -12.57
N LEU A 218 16.36 0.57 -13.76
CA LEU A 218 15.06 0.89 -14.38
C LEU A 218 14.60 -0.27 -15.27
N GLY A 219 13.54 -0.97 -14.84
CA GLY A 219 12.92 -2.07 -15.57
C GLY A 219 12.05 -1.59 -16.73
N SER A 220 11.05 -2.37 -17.14
CA SER A 220 10.13 -2.02 -18.22
C SER A 220 8.69 -2.08 -17.73
N SER A 221 7.95 -0.97 -17.83
CA SER A 221 6.53 -0.97 -17.46
C SER A 221 5.66 -1.74 -18.44
N ARG A 222 6.12 -1.95 -19.68
CA ARG A 222 5.40 -2.74 -20.70
C ARG A 222 5.37 -4.24 -20.42
N ALA A 223 6.31 -4.75 -19.64
CA ALA A 223 6.42 -6.18 -19.32
C ALA A 223 5.62 -6.58 -18.07
N VAL A 224 5.15 -5.59 -17.30
CA VAL A 224 4.44 -5.79 -16.03
C VAL A 224 3.11 -6.52 -16.28
N ARG A 225 2.78 -7.46 -15.39
CA ARG A 225 1.53 -8.21 -15.47
C ARG A 225 0.59 -7.90 -14.31
N PRO A 226 -0.73 -7.84 -14.54
CA PRO A 226 -1.70 -7.88 -13.44
C PRO A 226 -1.47 -9.10 -12.54
N GLY A 227 -1.47 -8.90 -11.23
CA GLY A 227 -1.18 -9.90 -10.20
C GLY A 227 0.29 -10.03 -9.80
N GLU A 228 1.20 -9.33 -10.49
CA GLU A 228 2.63 -9.33 -10.14
C GLU A 228 2.87 -8.62 -8.80
N PHE A 229 3.70 -9.21 -7.93
CA PHE A 229 4.09 -8.61 -6.66
C PHE A 229 4.97 -7.38 -6.87
N VAL A 230 4.71 -6.37 -6.07
CA VAL A 230 5.45 -5.11 -6.09
C VAL A 230 5.70 -4.59 -4.69
N VAL A 231 6.75 -3.79 -4.57
CA VAL A 231 7.09 -3.08 -3.34
C VAL A 231 7.15 -1.58 -3.63
N ALA A 232 6.33 -0.80 -2.95
CA ALA A 232 6.43 0.66 -2.95
C ALA A 232 7.35 1.06 -1.79
N ILE A 233 8.52 1.62 -2.13
CA ILE A 233 9.55 1.98 -1.17
C ILE A 233 9.59 3.49 -0.99
N GLY A 234 9.63 3.92 0.27
CA GLY A 234 9.93 5.29 0.67
C GLY A 234 11.21 5.36 1.49
N SER A 235 11.69 6.57 1.76
CA SER A 235 12.96 6.74 2.44
C SER A 235 12.94 6.21 3.88
N PRO A 236 13.99 5.49 4.30
CA PRO A 236 14.06 4.85 5.60
C PRO A 236 14.59 5.71 6.76
N LEU A 237 14.82 7.01 6.56
CA LEU A 237 15.38 7.89 7.60
C LEU A 237 14.50 9.07 8.01
N ALA A 238 13.32 9.19 7.41
CA ALA A 238 12.19 9.81 8.08
C ALA A 238 11.64 8.76 9.07
N LEU A 239 10.92 9.16 10.13
CA LEU A 239 10.29 8.26 11.12
C LEU A 239 9.21 7.33 10.51
N SER A 240 9.27 7.04 9.21
CA SER A 240 8.24 6.43 8.39
C SER A 240 8.87 5.71 7.20
N ASN A 241 9.71 4.69 7.42
CA ASN A 241 10.08 3.72 6.39
C ASN A 241 8.79 3.16 5.81
N THR A 242 8.30 3.75 4.73
CA THR A 242 7.01 3.37 4.17
C THR A 242 7.29 2.36 3.08
N VAL A 243 7.71 1.18 3.51
CA VAL A 243 7.75 0.00 2.66
C VAL A 243 6.37 -0.62 2.72
N THR A 244 5.71 -0.69 1.57
CA THR A 244 4.45 -1.40 1.45
C THR A 244 4.55 -2.36 0.29
N ALA A 245 3.97 -3.55 0.45
CA ALA A 245 3.92 -4.56 -0.59
C ALA A 245 2.47 -4.74 -1.04
N GLY A 246 2.31 -5.14 -2.28
CA GLY A 246 1.03 -5.42 -2.90
C GLY A 246 1.22 -6.10 -4.23
N VAL A 247 0.19 -6.06 -5.06
CA VAL A 247 0.18 -6.56 -6.42
C VAL A 247 -0.24 -5.48 -7.40
N ILE A 248 0.10 -5.67 -8.67
CA ILE A 248 -0.43 -4.84 -9.75
C ILE A 248 -1.88 -5.22 -10.03
N SER A 249 -2.79 -4.26 -9.85
CA SER A 249 -4.20 -4.45 -10.17
C SER A 249 -4.49 -4.19 -11.65
N SER A 250 -3.78 -3.25 -12.27
CA SER A 250 -3.89 -2.92 -13.70
C SER A 250 -2.65 -2.15 -14.17
N VAL A 251 -2.24 -2.35 -15.42
CA VAL A 251 -1.05 -1.71 -16.02
C VAL A 251 -1.38 -0.53 -16.93
N ASN A 252 -2.61 -0.46 -17.42
CA ASN A 252 -3.04 0.55 -18.38
C ASN A 252 -4.30 1.26 -17.86
N ARG A 253 -4.17 2.04 -16.79
CA ARG A 253 -5.25 2.93 -16.36
C ARG A 253 -5.08 4.29 -17.01
N PRO A 254 -5.84 4.61 -18.07
CA PRO A 254 -5.64 5.87 -18.77
C PRO A 254 -5.89 7.04 -17.84
N SER A 255 -5.04 8.07 -17.94
CA SER A 255 -5.21 9.36 -17.30
C SER A 255 -6.62 9.92 -17.46
N LYS A 256 -7.30 9.63 -18.58
CA LYS A 256 -8.71 9.98 -18.82
C LYS A 256 -9.68 9.27 -17.87
N GLU A 257 -9.44 8.00 -17.52
CA GLU A 257 -10.14 7.23 -16.46
C GLU A 257 -9.73 7.66 -15.05
N LEU A 258 -8.67 8.46 -14.91
CA LEU A 258 -8.29 9.17 -13.68
C LEU A 258 -8.63 10.67 -13.74
N GLY A 259 -9.28 11.12 -14.81
CA GLY A 259 -9.84 12.45 -14.97
C GLY A 259 -8.78 13.49 -15.31
N LEU A 260 -7.52 13.09 -15.37
CA LEU A 260 -6.37 13.93 -15.70
C LEU A 260 -6.42 14.32 -17.19
N LYS A 261 -7.36 15.20 -17.58
CA LYS A 261 -7.45 15.76 -18.93
C LYS A 261 -6.18 16.57 -19.21
N GLY A 262 -5.59 16.39 -20.40
CA GLY A 262 -4.33 17.01 -20.79
C GLY A 262 -3.07 16.20 -20.43
N LYS A 263 -3.17 15.17 -19.60
CA LYS A 263 -2.15 14.12 -19.49
C LYS A 263 -2.59 12.99 -20.43
N ASP A 264 -1.80 12.63 -21.43
CA ASP A 264 -2.04 11.41 -22.22
C ASP A 264 -1.06 10.37 -21.69
N MET A 265 -1.38 9.79 -20.53
CA MET A 265 -0.52 8.84 -19.85
C MET A 265 -1.34 7.79 -19.14
N ASP A 266 -0.95 6.53 -19.30
CA ASP A 266 -1.54 5.43 -18.55
C ASP A 266 -0.76 5.24 -17.25
N TYR A 267 -1.46 4.99 -16.16
CA TYR A 267 -0.88 4.75 -14.83
C TYR A 267 -0.91 3.26 -14.49
N ILE A 268 0.05 2.85 -13.66
CA ILE A 268 0.05 1.55 -13.02
C ILE A 268 -0.82 1.64 -11.76
N GLN A 269 -1.82 0.78 -11.64
CA GLN A 269 -2.66 0.64 -10.45
C GLN A 269 -2.14 -0.50 -9.56
N THR A 270 -2.01 -0.25 -8.27
CA THR A 270 -1.62 -1.25 -7.26
C THR A 270 -2.42 -1.09 -5.97
N ASP A 271 -2.56 -2.17 -5.22
CA ASP A 271 -3.08 -2.15 -3.86
C ASP A 271 -1.99 -1.89 -2.80
N ALA A 272 -0.71 -1.88 -3.20
CA ALA A 272 0.39 -1.42 -2.37
C ALA A 272 0.09 0.01 -1.90
N SER A 273 0.19 0.24 -0.59
CA SER A 273 -0.22 1.52 0.00
C SER A 273 0.79 2.62 -0.31
N ILE A 274 0.37 3.61 -1.09
CA ILE A 274 1.14 4.83 -1.32
C ILE A 274 0.70 5.89 -0.30
N THR A 275 1.67 6.54 0.34
CA THR A 275 1.46 7.63 1.29
C THR A 275 2.45 8.75 1.01
N PHE A 276 2.37 9.86 1.74
CA PHE A 276 3.36 10.94 1.62
C PHE A 276 4.80 10.48 1.87
N GLY A 277 5.01 9.43 2.68
CA GLY A 277 6.33 8.92 3.00
C GLY A 277 7.03 8.24 1.82
N ASN A 278 6.30 7.57 0.93
CA ASN A 278 6.88 6.88 -0.24
C ASN A 278 6.53 7.52 -1.60
N SER A 279 5.73 8.60 -1.62
CA SER A 279 5.46 9.40 -2.82
C SER A 279 6.76 9.93 -3.43
N GLY A 280 6.94 9.81 -4.73
CA GLY A 280 8.19 10.08 -5.47
C GLY A 280 9.22 8.96 -5.39
N GLY A 281 9.07 8.00 -4.48
CA GLY A 281 9.91 6.81 -4.38
C GLY A 281 9.62 5.75 -5.45
N PRO A 282 10.43 4.70 -5.54
CA PRO A 282 10.28 3.68 -6.56
C PRO A 282 9.16 2.67 -6.21
N LEU A 283 8.43 2.24 -7.24
CA LEU A 283 7.63 1.02 -7.24
C LEU A 283 8.44 -0.05 -7.96
N VAL A 284 8.86 -1.09 -7.22
CA VAL A 284 9.79 -2.12 -7.72
C VAL A 284 9.13 -3.49 -7.85
N ASN A 285 9.57 -4.26 -8.84
CA ASN A 285 9.22 -5.67 -8.98
C ASN A 285 10.12 -6.55 -8.10
N LEU A 286 9.94 -7.88 -8.17
CA LEU A 286 10.72 -8.84 -7.37
C LEU A 286 12.19 -8.97 -7.80
N ASP A 287 12.55 -8.47 -8.99
CA ASP A 287 13.94 -8.43 -9.49
C ASP A 287 14.70 -7.18 -9.01
N GLY A 288 14.05 -6.32 -8.21
CA GLY A 288 14.64 -5.07 -7.73
C GLY A 288 14.69 -3.97 -8.79
N GLU A 289 13.93 -4.12 -9.87
CA GLU A 289 13.84 -3.14 -10.95
C GLU A 289 12.66 -2.18 -10.72
N VAL A 290 12.89 -0.88 -10.94
CA VAL A 290 11.83 0.12 -10.91
C VAL A 290 10.93 -0.09 -12.12
N ILE A 291 9.65 -0.34 -11.87
CA ILE A 291 8.60 -0.42 -12.89
C ILE A 291 7.67 0.80 -12.87
N GLY A 292 7.71 1.59 -11.79
CA GLY A 292 6.99 2.86 -11.70
C GLY A 292 7.48 3.78 -10.58
N ILE A 293 6.93 4.99 -10.54
CA ILE A 293 7.20 6.01 -9.53
C ILE A 293 5.93 6.24 -8.73
N ASN A 294 5.99 6.03 -7.41
CA ASN A 294 4.84 6.14 -6.51
C ASN A 294 4.27 7.56 -6.56
N ALA A 295 3.03 7.75 -7.04
CA ALA A 295 2.53 9.10 -7.30
C ALA A 295 1.39 9.51 -6.38
N MET A 296 0.40 8.65 -6.18
CA MET A 296 -0.79 9.00 -5.41
C MET A 296 -1.56 7.78 -4.91
N LYS A 297 -2.28 7.97 -3.80
CA LYS A 297 -3.31 7.06 -3.34
C LYS A 297 -4.67 7.74 -3.51
N VAL A 298 -5.65 7.00 -3.98
CA VAL A 298 -7.02 7.52 -4.16
C VAL A 298 -7.91 7.08 -3.02
N THR A 299 -7.87 5.78 -2.69
CA THR A 299 -8.62 5.20 -1.59
C THR A 299 -7.89 3.98 -1.04
N ALA A 300 -8.43 3.36 0.02
CA ALA A 300 -7.87 2.13 0.56
C ALA A 300 -7.90 1.01 -0.48
N GLY A 301 -6.71 0.47 -0.80
CA GLY A 301 -6.52 -0.58 -1.81
C GLY A 301 -6.40 -0.09 -3.26
N ILE A 302 -6.37 1.24 -3.49
CA ILE A 302 -6.19 1.81 -4.83
C ILE A 302 -5.16 2.93 -4.77
N SER A 303 -3.97 2.62 -5.28
CA SER A 303 -2.85 3.53 -5.46
C SER A 303 -2.40 3.53 -6.92
N PHE A 304 -1.77 4.62 -7.34
CA PHE A 304 -1.26 4.81 -8.69
C PHE A 304 0.22 5.17 -8.71
N ALA A 305 0.93 4.62 -9.68
CA ALA A 305 2.31 4.93 -10.00
C ALA A 305 2.45 5.35 -11.46
N ILE A 306 3.37 6.27 -11.72
CA ILE A 306 3.76 6.68 -13.07
C ILE A 306 4.63 5.57 -13.66
N PRO A 307 4.34 5.03 -14.86
CA PRO A 307 5.15 3.95 -15.42
C PRO A 307 6.59 4.38 -15.71
N VAL A 308 7.56 3.50 -15.44
CA VAL A 308 9.00 3.80 -15.58
C VAL A 308 9.39 4.19 -17.01
N ASP A 309 8.68 3.72 -18.04
CA ASP A 309 9.00 4.07 -19.43
C ASP A 309 8.75 5.56 -19.73
N TYR A 310 7.81 6.21 -19.03
CA TYR A 310 7.64 7.66 -19.08
C TYR A 310 8.85 8.38 -18.46
N ALA A 311 9.37 7.85 -17.35
CA ALA A 311 10.58 8.37 -16.73
C ALA A 311 11.82 8.18 -17.60
N LYS A 312 11.97 7.03 -18.28
CA LYS A 312 13.05 6.82 -19.26
C LYS A 312 13.01 7.85 -20.39
N ASN A 313 11.82 8.08 -20.97
CA ASN A 313 11.63 9.10 -22.01
C ASN A 313 11.93 10.52 -21.49
N PHE A 314 11.49 10.84 -20.28
CA PHE A 314 11.80 12.11 -19.62
C PHE A 314 13.32 12.31 -19.46
N LEU A 315 14.03 11.32 -18.90
CA LEU A 315 15.49 11.35 -18.71
C LEU A 315 16.25 11.47 -20.04
N GLN A 316 15.80 10.77 -21.09
CA GLN A 316 16.39 10.88 -22.41
C GLN A 316 16.23 12.29 -22.98
N LYS A 317 15.01 12.84 -22.94
CA LYS A 317 14.72 14.19 -23.45
C LYS A 317 15.47 15.28 -22.72
N THR A 318 15.64 15.16 -21.39
CA THR A 318 16.40 16.14 -20.61
C THR A 318 17.89 16.04 -20.93
N GLU A 319 18.44 14.85 -21.11
CA GLU A 319 19.83 14.66 -21.53
C GLU A 319 20.11 15.22 -22.92
N GLU A 320 19.27 14.92 -23.91
CA GLU A 320 19.38 15.47 -25.28
C GLU A 320 19.35 17.00 -25.27
N ARG A 321 18.46 17.58 -24.46
CA ARG A 321 18.33 19.04 -24.31
C ARG A 321 19.57 19.68 -23.68
N ARG A 322 20.13 19.05 -22.64
CA ARG A 322 21.37 19.52 -22.00
C ARG A 322 22.55 19.48 -22.96
N LYS A 323 22.67 18.42 -23.77
CA LYS A 323 23.68 18.33 -24.84
C LYS A 323 23.53 19.45 -25.86
N ALA A 324 22.30 19.90 -26.13
CA ALA A 324 22.00 21.04 -26.99
C ALA A 324 22.16 22.42 -26.29
N GLY A 325 22.68 22.48 -25.07
CA GLY A 325 22.88 23.73 -24.32
C GLY A 325 21.59 24.35 -23.73
N GLY A 326 20.46 23.66 -23.83
CA GLY A 326 19.20 24.11 -23.25
C GLY A 326 19.09 23.68 -21.78
N SER A 327 19.03 24.65 -20.88
CA SER A 327 18.50 24.44 -19.52
C SER A 327 17.07 24.96 -19.47
N VAL A 328 16.12 24.11 -19.08
CA VAL A 328 14.76 24.53 -18.74
C VAL A 328 14.56 24.22 -17.29
N TYR A 329 15.27 24.94 -16.43
CA TYR A 329 14.56 25.42 -15.26
C TYR A 329 13.70 26.58 -15.77
N PRO A 330 12.39 26.42 -15.91
CA PRO A 330 11.57 27.58 -16.18
C PRO A 330 11.70 28.45 -14.93
N THR A 331 12.46 29.52 -15.01
CA THR A 331 12.24 30.76 -14.25
C THR A 331 10.92 31.42 -14.66
N ALA A 332 9.99 30.69 -15.27
CA ALA A 332 8.60 31.10 -15.31
C ALA A 332 8.14 31.08 -13.86
N GLN A 333 8.09 32.27 -13.26
CA GLN A 333 7.37 32.57 -12.03
C GLN A 333 5.94 32.04 -12.19
N ARG A 334 5.75 30.76 -11.91
CA ARG A 334 4.45 30.13 -12.00
C ARG A 334 3.79 30.33 -10.66
N ARG A 335 2.58 30.88 -10.73
CA ARG A 335 1.83 31.18 -9.53
C ARG A 335 1.60 29.90 -8.74
N TYR A 336 1.88 29.98 -7.46
CA TYR A 336 1.85 28.89 -6.51
C TYR A 336 0.59 28.99 -5.65
N MET A 337 -0.07 27.85 -5.46
CA MET A 337 -1.22 27.73 -4.56
C MET A 337 -0.96 26.78 -3.37
N GLY A 338 -0.06 25.80 -3.55
CA GLY A 338 0.28 24.81 -2.53
C GLY A 338 -0.76 23.72 -2.30
N ILE A 339 -1.29 23.14 -3.39
CA ILE A 339 -2.19 21.98 -3.31
C ILE A 339 -1.70 20.81 -4.16
N THR A 340 -1.95 19.60 -3.69
CA THR A 340 -1.88 18.39 -4.50
C THR A 340 -3.30 18.03 -4.95
N MET A 341 -3.45 17.77 -6.24
CA MET A 341 -4.75 17.57 -6.88
C MET A 341 -4.84 16.16 -7.46
N LEU A 342 -5.97 15.52 -7.24
CA LEU A 342 -6.37 14.30 -7.94
C LEU A 342 -7.63 14.64 -8.74
N THR A 343 -7.61 14.42 -10.06
CA THR A 343 -8.87 14.57 -10.78
C THR A 343 -9.80 13.39 -10.50
N LEU A 344 -11.10 13.66 -10.36
CA LEU A 344 -12.11 12.64 -10.16
C LEU A 344 -12.81 12.29 -11.48
N THR A 345 -12.75 11.04 -11.88
CA THR A 345 -13.58 10.49 -12.97
C THR A 345 -14.92 9.98 -12.51
N PRO A 346 -15.87 9.76 -13.44
CA PRO A 346 -17.09 9.05 -13.11
C PRO A 346 -16.85 7.74 -12.33
N GLN A 347 -15.83 6.96 -12.70
CA GLN A 347 -15.49 5.72 -12.01
C GLN A 347 -14.96 5.97 -10.58
N ILE A 348 -13.99 6.87 -10.42
CA ILE A 348 -13.44 7.22 -9.10
C ILE A 348 -14.53 7.83 -8.21
N ILE A 349 -15.36 8.71 -8.77
CA ILE A 349 -16.50 9.32 -8.08
C ILE A 349 -17.45 8.22 -7.59
N HIS A 350 -17.81 7.28 -8.45
CA HIS A 350 -18.68 6.17 -8.08
C HIS A 350 -18.06 5.31 -6.96
N GLU A 351 -16.77 5.00 -7.03
CA GLU A 351 -16.07 4.28 -5.96
C GLU A 351 -16.01 5.07 -4.64
N LEU A 352 -15.77 6.38 -4.72
CA LEU A 352 -15.76 7.26 -3.55
C LEU A 352 -17.16 7.39 -2.94
N GLN A 353 -18.20 7.54 -3.75
CA GLN A 353 -19.61 7.59 -3.31
C GLN A 353 -20.04 6.27 -2.67
N ALA A 354 -19.63 5.13 -3.24
CA ALA A 354 -19.93 3.80 -2.70
C ALA A 354 -19.26 3.55 -1.33
N ARG A 355 -18.11 4.19 -1.07
CA ARG A 355 -17.37 4.04 0.19
C ARG A 355 -17.64 5.13 1.22
N ASN A 356 -18.07 6.32 0.77
CA ASN A 356 -18.32 7.47 1.61
C ASN A 356 -19.73 8.03 1.37
N HIS A 357 -20.68 7.64 2.22
CA HIS A 357 -22.07 8.07 2.14
C HIS A 357 -22.29 9.58 2.33
N GLN A 358 -21.26 10.34 2.75
CA GLN A 358 -21.34 11.79 2.91
C GLN A 358 -21.05 12.57 1.62
N LEU A 359 -20.51 11.91 0.58
CA LEU A 359 -20.27 12.55 -0.70
C LEU A 359 -21.59 12.66 -1.46
N PRO A 360 -22.06 13.88 -1.80
CA PRO A 360 -23.33 14.05 -2.49
C PRO A 360 -23.37 13.34 -3.85
N VAL A 361 -24.50 12.69 -4.14
CA VAL A 361 -24.72 11.92 -5.37
C VAL A 361 -24.73 12.79 -6.63
N ASP A 362 -24.98 14.09 -6.49
CA ASP A 362 -24.97 15.07 -7.57
C ASP A 362 -23.55 15.57 -7.94
N VAL A 363 -22.51 15.15 -7.21
CA VAL A 363 -21.12 15.37 -7.61
C VAL A 363 -20.79 14.43 -8.76
N THR A 364 -20.77 14.96 -9.99
CA THR A 364 -20.49 14.20 -11.23
C THR A 364 -19.13 14.49 -11.84
N HIS A 365 -18.45 15.52 -11.34
CA HIS A 365 -17.14 15.98 -11.78
C HIS A 365 -16.44 16.74 -10.65
N GLY A 366 -15.13 16.86 -10.75
CA GLY A 366 -14.36 17.72 -9.87
C GLY A 366 -12.91 17.26 -9.74
N VAL A 367 -12.15 18.02 -8.96
CA VAL A 367 -10.78 17.68 -8.56
C VAL A 367 -10.72 17.60 -7.05
N LEU A 368 -10.35 16.44 -6.54
CA LEU A 368 -10.09 16.21 -5.12
C LEU A 368 -8.80 16.92 -4.70
N VAL A 369 -8.92 17.71 -3.65
CA VAL A 369 -7.81 18.30 -2.91
C VAL A 369 -7.21 17.21 -2.04
N TRP A 370 -6.09 16.65 -2.49
CA TRP A 370 -5.42 15.57 -1.79
C TRP A 370 -4.58 16.08 -0.61
N LYS A 371 -3.85 17.19 -0.81
CA LYS A 371 -3.00 17.82 0.20
C LYS A 371 -3.09 19.34 0.07
N VAL A 372 -2.97 20.02 1.19
CA VAL A 372 -2.80 21.46 1.26
C VAL A 372 -1.53 21.75 2.06
N VAL A 373 -0.60 22.49 1.46
CA VAL A 373 0.65 22.90 2.12
C VAL A 373 0.34 23.94 3.18
N ILE A 374 0.79 23.71 4.42
CA ILE A 374 0.52 24.63 5.54
C ILE A 374 1.11 26.01 5.25
N GLY A 375 0.31 27.06 5.43
CA GLY A 375 0.70 28.44 5.14
C GLY A 375 0.93 28.73 3.66
N SER A 376 0.36 27.93 2.76
CA SER A 376 0.22 28.28 1.33
C SER A 376 -1.02 29.14 1.07
N PRO A 377 -1.16 29.74 -0.12
CA PRO A 377 -2.39 30.42 -0.51
C PRO A 377 -3.66 29.60 -0.33
N ALA A 378 -3.65 28.32 -0.67
CA ALA A 378 -4.81 27.45 -0.46
C ALA A 378 -5.13 27.26 1.03
N TYR A 379 -4.11 27.10 1.87
CA TYR A 379 -4.29 27.00 3.32
C TYR A 379 -4.90 28.28 3.88
N MET A 380 -4.38 29.43 3.49
CA MET A 380 -4.90 30.75 3.91
C MET A 380 -6.31 31.01 3.37
N GLY A 381 -6.61 30.52 2.17
CA GLY A 381 -7.95 30.55 1.58
C GLY A 381 -8.95 29.57 2.19
N GLY A 382 -8.53 28.74 3.16
CA GLY A 382 -9.41 27.83 3.90
C GLY A 382 -9.76 26.52 3.18
N LEU A 383 -9.05 26.20 2.10
CA LEU A 383 -9.17 24.94 1.39
C LEU A 383 -8.54 23.81 2.23
N LYS A 384 -9.15 22.62 2.25
CA LYS A 384 -8.77 21.50 3.13
C LYS A 384 -8.59 20.21 2.33
N PRO A 385 -7.73 19.28 2.80
CA PRO A 385 -7.69 17.92 2.27
C PRO A 385 -9.08 17.27 2.33
N GLY A 386 -9.48 16.60 1.26
CA GLY A 386 -10.81 16.00 1.11
C GLY A 386 -11.85 16.89 0.43
N ASP A 387 -11.57 18.19 0.25
CA ASP A 387 -12.43 19.07 -0.53
C ASP A 387 -12.45 18.63 -2.01
N ILE A 388 -13.61 18.70 -2.66
CA ILE A 388 -13.72 18.47 -4.11
C ILE A 388 -14.04 19.79 -4.80
N VAL A 389 -13.07 20.31 -5.56
CA VAL A 389 -13.25 21.52 -6.36
C VAL A 389 -14.10 21.19 -7.58
N THR A 390 -15.29 21.78 -7.66
CA THR A 390 -16.22 21.58 -8.78
C THR A 390 -16.19 22.73 -9.76
N HIS A 391 -15.90 23.95 -9.31
CA HIS A 391 -15.83 25.14 -10.16
C HIS A 391 -14.70 26.06 -9.74
N VAL A 392 -14.12 26.77 -10.70
CA VAL A 392 -13.15 27.86 -10.49
C VAL A 392 -13.53 29.02 -11.38
N ASN A 393 -13.66 30.22 -10.79
CA ASN A 393 -14.04 31.46 -11.49
C ASN A 393 -15.33 31.31 -12.32
N GLY A 394 -16.29 30.54 -11.80
CA GLY A 394 -17.56 30.24 -12.48
C GLY A 394 -17.49 29.15 -13.56
N SER A 395 -16.30 28.68 -13.94
CA SER A 395 -16.12 27.60 -14.91
C SER A 395 -16.09 26.22 -14.22
N PRO A 396 -16.73 25.19 -14.80
CA PRO A 396 -16.69 23.84 -14.24
C PRO A 396 -15.29 23.24 -14.33
N VAL A 397 -14.90 22.50 -13.29
CA VAL A 397 -13.61 21.82 -13.18
C VAL A 397 -13.79 20.34 -13.44
N HIS A 398 -13.31 19.90 -14.59
CA HIS A 398 -13.29 18.48 -14.93
C HIS A 398 -11.92 17.85 -14.78
N ALA A 399 -10.87 18.65 -14.61
CA ALA A 399 -9.49 18.21 -14.50
C ALA A 399 -8.60 19.23 -13.78
N ALA A 400 -7.50 18.72 -13.19
CA ALA A 400 -6.47 19.54 -12.57
C ALA A 400 -5.91 20.60 -13.55
N SER A 401 -5.88 20.30 -14.86
CA SER A 401 -5.50 21.26 -15.91
C SER A 401 -6.37 22.51 -15.94
N ASN A 402 -7.67 22.40 -15.61
CA ASN A 402 -8.56 23.56 -15.54
C ASN A 402 -8.14 24.50 -14.40
N ILE A 403 -7.71 23.92 -13.26
CA ILE A 403 -7.22 24.69 -12.11
C ILE A 403 -5.87 25.35 -12.44
N TYR A 404 -4.95 24.62 -13.08
CA TYR A 404 -3.66 25.20 -13.52
C TYR A 404 -3.87 26.34 -14.53
N GLN A 405 -4.77 26.17 -15.49
CA GLN A 405 -5.08 27.22 -16.47
C GLN A 405 -5.68 28.47 -15.80
N ALA A 406 -6.54 28.29 -14.80
CA ALA A 406 -7.06 29.41 -14.02
C ALA A 406 -5.95 30.07 -13.18
N LEU A 407 -5.03 29.30 -12.62
CA LEU A 407 -3.87 29.80 -11.86
C LEU A 407 -2.96 30.69 -12.71
N ASP A 408 -2.76 30.31 -13.98
CA ASP A 408 -1.98 31.06 -14.96
C ASP A 408 -2.67 32.37 -15.40
N SER A 409 -3.99 32.53 -15.20
CA SER A 409 -4.73 33.74 -15.57
C SER A 409 -4.40 34.95 -14.68
N GLY A 410 -3.72 34.70 -13.57
CA GLY A 410 -3.21 35.75 -12.70
C GLY A 410 -4.25 36.50 -11.86
N GLN A 411 -5.43 35.95 -11.68
CA GLN A 411 -6.49 36.54 -10.85
C GLN A 411 -6.72 35.70 -9.58
N PRO A 412 -7.30 36.26 -8.51
CA PRO A 412 -7.80 35.47 -7.39
C PRO A 412 -8.72 34.37 -7.89
N LEU A 413 -8.56 33.17 -7.32
CA LEU A 413 -9.30 31.99 -7.71
C LEU A 413 -10.49 31.81 -6.78
N LYS A 414 -11.68 32.07 -7.32
CA LYS A 414 -12.97 31.85 -6.66
C LYS A 414 -13.41 30.42 -6.92
N MET A 415 -13.19 29.53 -5.94
CA MET A 415 -13.47 28.11 -6.07
C MET A 415 -14.77 27.72 -5.38
N ILE A 416 -15.56 26.84 -6.00
CA ILE A 416 -16.67 26.15 -5.34
C ILE A 416 -16.19 24.75 -4.98
N VAL A 417 -16.16 24.44 -3.68
CA VAL A 417 -15.72 23.16 -3.14
C VAL A 417 -16.86 22.42 -2.46
N VAL A 418 -16.88 21.10 -2.61
CA VAL A 418 -17.76 20.21 -1.85
C VAL A 418 -16.95 19.65 -0.68
N ARG A 419 -17.44 19.89 0.55
CA ARG A 419 -16.83 19.43 1.80
C ARG A 419 -17.88 18.67 2.60
N GLY A 420 -17.76 17.35 2.63
CA GLY A 420 -18.86 16.50 3.10
C GLY A 420 -20.11 16.76 2.27
N THR A 421 -21.22 17.12 2.91
CA THR A 421 -22.49 17.42 2.23
C THR A 421 -22.65 18.89 1.82
N GLN A 422 -21.73 19.77 2.20
CA GLN A 422 -21.85 21.21 1.98
C GLN A 422 -21.09 21.67 0.74
N ARG A 423 -21.65 22.65 0.03
CA ARG A 423 -20.97 23.41 -1.01
C ARG A 423 -20.51 24.74 -0.42
N LEU A 424 -19.22 24.98 -0.45
CA LEU A 424 -18.58 26.19 0.09
C LEU A 424 -17.90 26.93 -1.04
N GLN A 425 -17.82 28.25 -0.91
CA GLN A 425 -17.00 29.07 -1.78
C GLN A 425 -15.73 29.48 -1.03
N VAL A 426 -14.57 29.26 -1.63
CA VAL A 426 -13.27 29.66 -1.09
C VAL A 426 -12.55 30.54 -2.09
N ASN A 427 -11.90 31.59 -1.60
CA ASN A 427 -11.14 32.52 -2.43
C ASN A 427 -9.66 32.32 -2.15
N ILE A 428 -8.88 32.04 -3.19
CA ILE A 428 -7.46 31.77 -3.08
C ILE A 428 -6.71 32.84 -3.86
N ILE A 429 -5.72 33.47 -3.22
CA ILE A 429 -4.88 34.50 -3.84
C ILE A 429 -3.52 33.86 -4.11
N PRO A 430 -3.21 33.44 -5.34
CA PRO A 430 -1.94 32.79 -5.65
C PRO A 430 -0.73 33.69 -5.36
N GLU A 431 0.36 33.09 -4.92
CA GLU A 431 1.66 33.75 -4.77
C GLU A 431 2.47 33.62 -6.07
N ASP A 432 3.26 34.62 -6.43
CA ASP A 432 4.21 34.46 -7.55
C ASP A 432 5.35 33.53 -7.10
N GLY A 433 5.66 32.54 -7.95
CA GLY A 433 6.61 31.45 -7.67
C GLY A 433 8.07 31.76 -7.95
#